data_AF-A0A7Y8RIM4-F1
#
_entry.id   AF-A0A7Y8RIM4-F1
#
_cell.length_a   1.000
_cell.length_b   1.000
_cell.length_c   1.000
_cell.angle_alpha   90.00
_cell.angle_beta   90.00
_cell.angle_gamma   90.00
#
_symmetry.space_group_name_H-M   'P 1'
#
loop_
_entity.id
_entity.type
_entity.pdbx_description
1 polymer ?
#
loop_
_entity_poly.entity_id
_entity_poly.type
_entity_poly.pdbx_seq_one_letter_code
_entity_poly.pdbx_strand_id
1 'polypeptide(L)'
;MDELQRGYAQLQDLPAETEADRAKGRARVDELSAMSARMYEHLDNAIAAGHAVAMYQKAKMLAVKTIGKGNKAVCDLYGQAAELGLMAGALEYAKCLNFYPETAEYNRRLEILKVAVEGQDPYAAEYPLMTLFPYCFPKNKPALKPGEDAIAWVADNARPLALSAEDFRAEGYYTLAMTGPDEQTKEIKAGFLRSAFAHGCREDSARIGRHLGVTPPGK
;
A
#
# COMPACT_ATOMS: atom_id res chain seq x y z
N MET A 1 2.58 24.61 -6.73
CA MET A 1 3.26 23.96 -7.87
C MET A 1 4.72 24.41 -7.96
N ASP A 2 5.00 25.71 -7.89
CA ASP A 2 6.37 26.27 -7.90
C ASP A 2 7.28 25.85 -6.74
N GLU A 3 6.75 25.59 -5.54
CA GLU A 3 7.57 25.16 -4.38
C GLU A 3 8.01 23.70 -4.47
N LEU A 4 7.18 22.84 -5.09
CA LEU A 4 7.49 21.42 -5.32
C LEU A 4 8.49 21.25 -6.46
N GLN A 5 8.40 22.08 -7.51
CA GLN A 5 9.44 22.14 -8.56
C GLN A 5 10.75 22.73 -8.06
N ARG A 6 10.71 23.76 -7.18
CA ARG A 6 11.92 24.28 -6.50
C ARG A 6 12.57 23.25 -5.58
N GLY A 7 11.78 22.48 -4.83
CA GLY A 7 12.29 21.39 -3.99
C GLY A 7 12.96 20.27 -4.80
N TYR A 8 12.42 19.94 -5.98
CA TYR A 8 13.04 18.96 -6.88
C TYR A 8 14.34 19.48 -7.52
N ALA A 9 14.39 20.76 -7.89
CA ALA A 9 15.62 21.39 -8.37
C ALA A 9 16.70 21.48 -7.28
N GLN A 10 16.31 21.79 -6.03
CA GLN A 10 17.23 21.81 -4.88
C GLN A 10 17.75 20.41 -4.49
N LEU A 11 16.98 19.35 -4.74
CA LEU A 11 17.46 17.97 -4.57
C LEU A 11 18.47 17.54 -5.65
N GLN A 12 18.42 18.14 -6.84
CA GLN A 12 19.42 17.97 -7.89
C GLN A 12 20.71 18.78 -7.63
N ASP A 13 20.60 19.82 -6.80
CA ASP A 13 21.70 20.66 -6.30
C ASP A 13 22.21 20.24 -4.90
N LEU A 14 21.76 19.10 -4.36
CA LEU A 14 22.50 18.45 -3.27
C LEU A 14 23.92 18.18 -3.79
N PRO A 15 24.97 18.60 -3.08
CA PRO A 15 26.27 18.80 -3.70
C PRO A 15 26.85 17.47 -4.13
N ALA A 16 26.78 17.18 -5.42
CA ALA A 16 27.80 16.38 -6.06
C ALA A 16 29.08 17.22 -6.02
N GLU A 17 30.02 16.86 -5.13
CA GLU A 17 31.24 17.64 -4.87
C GLU A 17 32.09 17.83 -6.13
N THR A 18 31.91 16.98 -7.15
CA THR A 18 32.63 17.04 -8.43
C THR A 18 31.77 16.66 -9.65
N GLU A 19 32.24 17.00 -10.86
CA GLU A 19 31.65 16.49 -12.12
C GLU A 19 31.72 14.95 -12.21
N ALA A 20 32.73 14.33 -11.58
CA ALA A 20 32.85 12.88 -11.50
C ALA A 20 31.72 12.26 -10.67
N ASP A 21 31.29 12.92 -9.59
CA ASP A 21 30.15 12.49 -8.77
C ASP A 21 28.83 12.60 -9.54
N ARG A 22 28.66 13.66 -10.35
CA ARG A 22 27.51 13.78 -11.26
C ARG A 22 27.51 12.69 -12.33
N ALA A 23 28.67 12.37 -12.91
CA ALA A 23 28.79 11.29 -13.89
C ALA A 23 28.47 9.91 -13.28
N LYS A 24 28.96 9.64 -12.06
CA LYS A 24 28.64 8.43 -11.31
C LYS A 24 27.15 8.34 -10.96
N GLY A 25 26.53 9.46 -10.58
CA GLY A 25 25.09 9.56 -10.34
C GLY A 25 24.27 9.25 -11.59
N ARG A 26 24.63 9.83 -12.75
CA ARG A 26 23.98 9.54 -14.04
C ARG A 26 24.09 8.06 -14.41
N ALA A 27 25.29 7.49 -14.34
CA ALA A 27 25.50 6.08 -14.62
C ALA A 27 24.65 5.17 -13.72
N ARG A 28 24.51 5.53 -12.43
CA ARG A 28 23.65 4.79 -11.50
C ARG A 28 22.17 4.91 -11.84
N VAL A 29 21.71 6.08 -12.27
CA VAL A 29 20.33 6.27 -12.75
C VAL A 29 20.05 5.46 -14.01
N ASP A 30 21.00 5.41 -14.95
CA ASP A 30 20.88 4.62 -16.18
C ASP A 30 20.82 3.12 -15.87
N GLU A 31 21.67 2.64 -14.96
CA GLU A 31 21.64 1.25 -14.49
C GLU A 31 20.29 0.89 -13.85
N LEU A 32 19.80 1.73 -12.94
CA LEU A 32 18.50 1.54 -12.28
C LEU A 32 17.34 1.59 -13.28
N SER A 33 17.43 2.45 -14.29
CA SER A 33 16.44 2.57 -15.36
C SER A 33 16.41 1.30 -16.22
N ALA A 34 17.58 0.76 -16.59
CA ALA A 34 17.68 -0.50 -17.34
C ALA A 34 17.19 -1.70 -16.51
N MET A 35 17.51 -1.75 -15.22
CA MET A 35 16.96 -2.75 -14.30
C MET A 35 15.44 -2.66 -14.19
N SER A 36 14.90 -1.43 -14.07
CA SER A 36 13.46 -1.20 -14.01
C SER A 36 12.76 -1.70 -15.28
N ALA A 37 13.31 -1.41 -16.46
CA ALA A 37 12.77 -1.84 -17.74
C ALA A 37 12.68 -3.38 -17.84
N ARG A 38 13.76 -4.10 -17.52
CA ARG A 38 13.76 -5.57 -17.50
C ARG A 38 12.75 -6.14 -16.50
N MET A 39 12.65 -5.52 -15.32
CA MET A 39 11.67 -5.94 -14.32
C MET A 39 10.22 -5.76 -14.81
N TYR A 40 9.91 -4.65 -15.49
CA TYR A 40 8.58 -4.47 -16.12
C TYR A 40 8.32 -5.52 -17.20
N GLU A 41 9.30 -5.84 -18.04
CA GLU A 41 9.15 -6.87 -19.07
C GLU A 41 8.86 -8.26 -18.46
N HIS A 42 9.57 -8.64 -17.39
CA HIS A 42 9.29 -9.90 -16.68
C HIS A 42 7.89 -9.91 -16.04
N LEU A 43 7.49 -8.79 -15.43
CA LEU A 43 6.14 -8.65 -14.87
C LEU A 43 5.09 -8.73 -15.97
N ASP A 44 5.33 -8.15 -17.15
CA ASP A 44 4.39 -8.17 -18.27
C ASP A 44 4.20 -9.56 -18.84
N ASN A 45 5.28 -10.32 -18.98
CA ASN A 45 5.23 -11.72 -19.38
C ASN A 45 4.47 -12.57 -18.35
N ALA A 46 4.71 -12.35 -17.05
CA ALA A 46 3.99 -13.06 -16.00
C ALA A 46 2.50 -12.66 -15.95
N ILE A 47 2.17 -11.39 -16.17
CA ILE A 47 0.79 -10.91 -16.24
C ILE A 47 0.07 -11.52 -17.45
N ALA A 48 0.74 -11.61 -18.60
CA ALA A 48 0.18 -12.26 -19.79
C ALA A 48 -0.10 -13.75 -19.57
N ALA A 49 0.65 -14.40 -18.67
CA ALA A 49 0.41 -15.77 -18.21
C ALA A 49 -0.62 -15.89 -17.06
N GLY A 50 -1.22 -14.77 -16.62
CA GLY A 50 -2.27 -14.76 -15.59
C GLY A 50 -1.78 -14.74 -14.14
N HIS A 51 -0.53 -14.33 -13.87
CA HIS A 51 0.00 -14.29 -12.51
C HIS A 51 -0.52 -13.08 -11.69
N ALA A 52 -1.39 -13.33 -10.72
CA ALA A 52 -1.98 -12.28 -9.86
C ALA A 52 -0.93 -11.50 -9.04
N VAL A 53 0.10 -12.18 -8.51
CA VAL A 53 1.18 -11.51 -7.76
C VAL A 53 1.99 -10.57 -8.67
N ALA A 54 2.19 -10.91 -9.94
CA ALA A 54 2.85 -10.02 -10.89
C ALA A 54 2.00 -8.77 -11.18
N MET A 55 0.68 -8.91 -11.31
CA MET A 55 -0.24 -7.77 -11.42
C MET A 55 -0.13 -6.84 -10.20
N TYR A 56 -0.13 -7.42 -8.99
CA TYR A 56 0.05 -6.67 -7.75
C TYR A 56 1.38 -5.92 -7.68
N GLN A 57 2.49 -6.59 -7.99
CA GLN A 57 3.83 -5.97 -7.95
C GLN A 57 3.97 -4.86 -8.99
N LYS A 58 3.45 -5.07 -10.22
CA LYS A 58 3.45 -4.03 -11.26
C LYS A 58 2.62 -2.82 -10.83
N ALA A 59 1.43 -3.03 -10.27
CA ALA A 59 0.57 -1.96 -9.77
C ALA A 59 1.30 -1.09 -8.73
N LYS A 60 2.02 -1.71 -7.80
CA LYS A 60 2.82 -1.01 -6.79
C LYS A 60 3.94 -0.16 -7.39
N MET A 61 4.67 -0.70 -8.36
CA MET A 61 5.73 0.05 -9.03
C MET A 61 5.16 1.24 -9.80
N LEU A 62 3.97 1.11 -10.38
CA LEU A 62 3.26 2.20 -11.04
C LEU A 62 2.75 3.24 -10.04
N ALA A 63 2.23 2.81 -8.88
CA ALA A 63 1.70 3.72 -7.85
C ALA A 63 2.72 4.76 -7.38
N VAL A 64 4.00 4.38 -7.26
CA VAL A 64 5.09 5.30 -6.93
C VAL A 64 5.30 6.37 -8.01
N LYS A 65 5.06 6.03 -9.29
CA LYS A 65 5.22 6.93 -10.43
C LYS A 65 4.02 7.82 -10.68
N THR A 66 2.83 7.44 -10.20
CA THR A 66 1.56 8.15 -10.46
C THR A 66 1.04 8.95 -9.27
N ILE A 67 1.84 9.18 -8.22
CA ILE A 67 1.46 10.02 -7.08
C ILE A 67 0.96 11.39 -7.60
N GLY A 68 -0.32 11.69 -7.37
CA GLY A 68 -0.98 12.92 -7.83
C GLY A 68 -1.50 12.93 -9.28
N LYS A 69 -1.32 11.84 -10.04
CA LYS A 69 -1.77 11.70 -11.44
C LYS A 69 -2.60 10.43 -11.61
N GLY A 70 -3.87 10.48 -11.20
CA GLY A 70 -4.94 9.50 -11.52
C GLY A 70 -4.55 8.01 -11.48
N ASN A 71 -5.05 7.27 -10.49
CA ASN A 71 -4.58 5.90 -10.23
C ASN A 71 -5.29 4.78 -11.01
N LYS A 72 -6.01 5.07 -12.11
CA LYS A 72 -6.88 4.07 -12.75
C LYS A 72 -6.13 2.78 -13.15
N ALA A 73 -5.01 2.89 -13.87
CA ALA A 73 -4.24 1.72 -14.30
C ALA A 73 -3.66 0.91 -13.13
N VAL A 74 -3.31 1.58 -12.02
CA VAL A 74 -2.89 0.93 -10.78
C VAL A 74 -4.05 0.15 -10.17
N CYS A 75 -5.22 0.80 -10.07
CA CYS A 75 -6.42 0.18 -9.52
C CYS A 75 -6.94 -0.98 -10.38
N ASP A 76 -6.86 -0.89 -11.71
CA ASP A 76 -7.27 -1.95 -12.62
C ASP A 76 -6.40 -3.21 -12.40
N LEU A 77 -5.08 -3.04 -12.23
CA LEU A 77 -4.17 -4.17 -11.95
C LEU A 77 -4.42 -4.79 -10.58
N TYR A 78 -4.67 -3.99 -9.54
CA TYR A 78 -5.09 -4.54 -8.24
C TYR A 78 -6.42 -5.27 -8.34
N GLY A 79 -7.38 -4.75 -9.11
CA GLY A 79 -8.67 -5.38 -9.34
C GLY A 79 -8.55 -6.72 -10.06
N GLN A 80 -7.72 -6.81 -11.10
CA GLN A 80 -7.45 -8.09 -11.78
C GLN A 80 -6.78 -9.10 -10.84
N ALA A 81 -5.82 -8.68 -10.03
CA ALA A 81 -5.21 -9.55 -9.02
C ALA A 81 -6.25 -10.04 -8.00
N ALA A 82 -7.18 -9.16 -7.58
CA ALA A 82 -8.27 -9.48 -6.67
C ALA A 82 -9.27 -10.48 -7.27
N GLU A 83 -9.65 -10.29 -8.54
CA GLU A 83 -10.54 -11.20 -9.27
C GLU A 83 -9.94 -12.61 -9.44
N LEU A 84 -8.61 -12.71 -9.44
CA LEU A 84 -7.87 -13.98 -9.42
C LEU A 84 -7.68 -14.56 -8.01
N GLY A 85 -8.22 -13.92 -6.97
CA GLY A 85 -8.24 -14.41 -5.59
C GLY A 85 -7.13 -13.90 -4.68
N LEU A 86 -6.23 -13.02 -5.14
CA LEU A 86 -5.15 -12.48 -4.29
C LEU A 86 -5.70 -11.47 -3.27
N MET A 87 -5.58 -11.76 -1.98
CA MET A 87 -6.09 -10.89 -0.91
C MET A 87 -5.39 -9.53 -0.88
N ALA A 88 -4.08 -9.50 -1.11
CA ALA A 88 -3.33 -8.24 -1.20
C ALA A 88 -3.84 -7.35 -2.36
N GLY A 89 -4.24 -7.96 -3.48
CA GLY A 89 -4.87 -7.26 -4.60
C GLY A 89 -6.24 -6.69 -4.21
N ALA A 90 -7.09 -7.50 -3.56
CA ALA A 90 -8.40 -7.08 -3.10
C ALA A 90 -8.34 -5.90 -2.12
N LEU A 91 -7.38 -5.93 -1.17
CA LEU A 91 -7.14 -4.84 -0.23
C LEU A 91 -6.82 -3.53 -0.94
N GLU A 92 -5.79 -3.53 -1.81
CA GLU A 92 -5.35 -2.31 -2.47
C GLU A 92 -6.39 -1.81 -3.50
N TYR A 93 -7.15 -2.72 -4.12
CA TYR A 93 -8.25 -2.35 -5.01
C TYR A 93 -9.38 -1.64 -4.26
N ALA A 94 -9.73 -2.10 -3.05
CA ALA A 94 -10.69 -1.43 -2.17
C ALA A 94 -10.19 -0.04 -1.71
N LYS A 95 -8.89 0.10 -1.43
CA LYS A 95 -8.25 1.39 -1.08
C LYS A 95 -8.15 2.37 -2.25
N CYS A 96 -8.43 1.93 -3.47
CA CYS A 96 -8.20 2.66 -4.72
C CYS A 96 -9.27 3.72 -5.08
N LEU A 97 -10.17 4.07 -4.16
CA LEU A 97 -11.25 5.04 -4.40
C LEU A 97 -11.05 6.33 -3.61
N ASN A 98 -11.28 7.47 -4.28
CA ASN A 98 -11.45 8.75 -3.62
C ASN A 98 -12.81 8.75 -2.89
N PHE A 99 -12.81 9.23 -1.65
CA PHE A 99 -13.96 9.19 -0.75
C PHE A 99 -15.22 9.87 -1.31
N TYR A 100 -16.36 9.16 -1.18
CA TYR A 100 -17.78 9.55 -1.28
C TYR A 100 -18.26 10.32 -2.54
N PRO A 101 -19.40 9.94 -3.14
CA PRO A 101 -20.42 8.99 -2.65
C PRO A 101 -20.17 7.52 -3.01
N GLU A 102 -20.86 6.62 -2.29
CA GLU A 102 -20.91 5.19 -2.60
C GLU A 102 -21.42 4.96 -4.03
N THR A 103 -20.72 4.12 -4.78
CA THR A 103 -21.10 3.70 -6.13
C THR A 103 -21.24 2.17 -6.18
N ALA A 104 -21.91 1.64 -7.21
CA ALA A 104 -21.96 0.19 -7.41
C ALA A 104 -20.56 -0.44 -7.48
N GLU A 105 -19.61 0.26 -8.09
CA GLU A 105 -18.21 -0.14 -8.14
C GLU A 105 -17.56 -0.14 -6.75
N TYR A 106 -17.86 0.84 -5.89
CA TYR A 106 -17.39 0.85 -4.49
C TYR A 106 -17.86 -0.39 -3.74
N ASN A 107 -19.16 -0.69 -3.79
CA ASN A 107 -19.72 -1.85 -3.10
C ASN A 107 -19.17 -3.18 -3.63
N ARG A 108 -18.98 -3.29 -4.96
CA ARG A 108 -18.35 -4.45 -5.58
C ARG A 108 -16.96 -4.71 -5.03
N ARG A 109 -16.14 -3.68 -4.87
CA ARG A 109 -14.77 -3.82 -4.33
C ARG A 109 -14.74 -4.26 -2.88
N LEU A 110 -15.65 -3.72 -2.06
CA LEU A 110 -15.77 -4.14 -0.65
C LEU A 110 -16.22 -5.59 -0.54
N GLU A 111 -17.12 -6.05 -1.40
CA GLU A 111 -17.53 -7.46 -1.41
C GLU A 111 -16.38 -8.38 -1.82
N ILE A 112 -15.60 -8.01 -2.85
CA ILE A 112 -14.38 -8.76 -3.24
C ILE A 112 -13.39 -8.83 -2.07
N LEU A 113 -13.16 -7.71 -1.37
CA LEU A 113 -12.30 -7.68 -0.19
C LEU A 113 -12.84 -8.60 0.91
N LYS A 114 -14.14 -8.52 1.22
CA LYS A 114 -14.79 -9.35 2.24
C LYS A 114 -14.59 -10.83 1.95
N VAL A 115 -14.90 -11.27 0.73
CA VAL A 115 -14.71 -12.67 0.31
C VAL A 115 -13.25 -13.09 0.45
N ALA A 116 -12.30 -12.23 0.06
CA ALA A 116 -10.88 -12.55 0.16
C ALA A 116 -10.40 -12.70 1.63
N VAL A 117 -10.83 -11.82 2.53
CA VAL A 117 -10.37 -11.85 3.94
C VAL A 117 -11.09 -12.91 4.79
N GLU A 118 -12.31 -13.31 4.42
CA GLU A 118 -13.04 -14.39 5.07
C GLU A 118 -12.63 -15.77 4.51
N GLY A 119 -12.12 -15.81 3.27
CA GLY A 119 -11.71 -17.04 2.58
C GLY A 119 -10.27 -17.48 2.85
N GLN A 120 -9.86 -18.49 2.07
CA GLN A 120 -8.47 -18.91 1.94
C GLN A 120 -7.82 -18.16 0.78
N ASP A 121 -6.63 -17.61 1.00
CA ASP A 121 -5.86 -17.00 -0.08
C ASP A 121 -5.09 -18.08 -0.85
N PRO A 122 -5.40 -18.35 -2.13
CA PRO A 122 -4.68 -19.35 -2.92
C PRO A 122 -3.20 -19.01 -3.14
N TYR A 123 -2.79 -17.77 -2.88
CA TYR A 123 -1.42 -17.28 -2.98
C TYR A 123 -0.72 -17.16 -1.63
N ALA A 124 -1.21 -17.83 -0.57
CA ALA A 124 -0.61 -17.77 0.77
C ALA A 124 0.92 -18.06 0.79
N ALA A 125 1.41 -18.90 -0.13
CA ALA A 125 2.84 -19.22 -0.27
C ALA A 125 3.71 -18.08 -0.83
N GLU A 126 3.10 -17.08 -1.46
CA GLU A 126 3.77 -15.95 -2.10
C GLU A 126 4.01 -14.78 -1.12
N TYR A 127 3.47 -14.89 0.08
CA TYR A 127 3.69 -13.93 1.16
C TYR A 127 5.07 -14.15 1.83
N PRO A 128 5.71 -13.10 2.38
CA PRO A 128 5.16 -11.77 2.59
C PRO A 128 5.17 -10.89 1.34
N LEU A 129 4.11 -10.09 1.18
CA LEU A 129 4.01 -9.10 0.12
C LEU A 129 4.26 -7.70 0.69
N MET A 130 4.87 -6.86 -0.13
CA MET A 130 5.21 -5.50 0.27
C MET A 130 3.97 -4.60 0.12
N THR A 131 3.63 -3.72 1.07
CA THR A 131 2.64 -2.63 0.93
C THR A 131 3.26 -1.26 1.26
N LEU A 132 2.75 -0.19 0.66
CA LEU A 132 3.26 1.17 0.85
C LEU A 132 2.66 1.87 2.06
N PHE A 133 1.37 1.65 2.33
CA PHE A 133 0.58 2.41 3.30
C PHE A 133 -0.34 1.47 4.12
N PRO A 134 0.25 0.63 4.99
CA PRO A 134 -0.55 -0.15 5.94
C PRO A 134 -1.20 0.78 6.97
N TYR A 135 -2.45 0.46 7.35
CA TYR A 135 -3.18 1.15 8.40
C TYR A 135 -2.99 0.50 9.78
N CYS A 136 -2.90 -0.82 9.83
CA CYS A 136 -2.86 -1.61 11.05
C CYS A 136 -1.46 -1.74 11.64
N PHE A 137 -0.46 -1.69 10.77
CA PHE A 137 0.95 -1.95 11.09
C PHE A 137 1.80 -0.78 10.63
N PRO A 138 1.76 0.37 11.33
CA PRO A 138 2.66 1.48 11.04
C PRO A 138 4.10 1.01 11.02
N LYS A 139 4.88 1.64 10.14
CA LYS A 139 6.32 1.73 10.40
C LYS A 139 6.47 2.50 11.71
N ASN A 140 7.02 1.88 12.73
CA ASN A 140 7.52 2.63 13.87
C ASN A 140 8.64 3.53 13.35
N LYS A 141 8.34 4.80 13.09
CA LYS A 141 9.29 5.79 12.60
C LYS A 141 9.85 6.54 13.81
N PRO A 142 10.97 6.10 14.41
CA PRO A 142 11.58 6.87 15.49
C PRO A 142 11.88 8.27 14.96
N ALA A 143 11.61 9.30 15.76
CA ALA A 143 11.94 10.67 15.37
C ALA A 143 13.43 10.77 15.02
N LEU A 144 13.78 11.48 13.94
CA LEU A 144 15.15 11.78 13.58
C LEU A 144 15.83 12.50 14.75
N LYS A 145 16.90 11.92 15.30
CA LYS A 145 17.63 12.54 16.41
C LYS A 145 18.65 13.55 15.89
N PRO A 146 19.00 14.59 16.69
CA PRO A 146 20.05 15.52 16.31
C PRO A 146 21.37 14.78 15.99
N GLY A 147 21.95 15.04 14.82
CA GLY A 147 23.21 14.45 14.38
C GLY A 147 23.09 13.14 13.57
N GLU A 148 21.88 12.60 13.39
CA GLU A 148 21.65 11.47 12.47
C GLU A 148 21.58 11.95 11.00
N ASP A 149 21.99 11.09 10.07
CA ASP A 149 21.90 11.36 8.63
C ASP A 149 20.42 11.38 8.19
N ALA A 150 19.93 12.57 7.85
CA ALA A 150 18.56 12.78 7.42
C ALA A 150 18.19 12.00 6.15
N ILE A 151 19.12 11.83 5.21
CA ILE A 151 18.87 11.09 3.96
C ILE A 151 18.78 9.60 4.24
N ALA A 152 19.70 9.05 5.03
CA ALA A 152 19.66 7.65 5.46
C ALA A 152 18.37 7.36 6.25
N TRP A 153 18.01 8.25 7.18
CA TRP A 153 16.78 8.12 7.96
C TRP A 153 15.53 8.15 7.08
N VAL A 154 15.43 9.08 6.12
CA VAL A 154 14.29 9.12 5.18
C VAL A 154 14.25 7.83 4.35
N ALA A 155 15.40 7.38 3.83
CA ALA A 155 15.48 6.17 3.02
C ALA A 155 14.99 4.93 3.79
N ASP A 156 15.42 4.77 5.05
CA ASP A 156 15.02 3.64 5.89
C ASP A 156 13.54 3.68 6.27
N ASN A 157 12.99 4.87 6.50
CA ASN A 157 11.58 5.05 6.88
C ASN A 157 10.61 5.13 5.69
N ALA A 158 11.13 5.29 4.46
CA ALA A 158 10.36 5.26 3.22
C ALA A 158 10.11 3.82 2.70
N ARG A 159 10.91 2.82 3.10
CA ARG A 159 10.84 1.43 2.59
C ARG A 159 9.47 0.80 2.79
N PRO A 160 8.79 0.25 1.76
CA PRO A 160 7.50 -0.44 1.95
C PRO A 160 7.60 -1.51 3.06
N LEU A 161 6.48 -1.85 3.71
CA LEU A 161 6.45 -2.90 4.73
C LEU A 161 6.11 -4.25 4.09
N ALA A 162 6.85 -5.29 4.46
CA ALA A 162 6.51 -6.67 4.14
C ALA A 162 5.47 -7.17 5.15
N LEU A 163 4.28 -7.50 4.66
CA LEU A 163 3.19 -8.03 5.49
C LEU A 163 2.98 -9.50 5.17
N SER A 164 2.76 -10.31 6.21
CA SER A 164 2.32 -11.69 6.06
C SER A 164 0.89 -11.76 5.52
N ALA A 165 0.43 -12.94 5.13
CA ALA A 165 -0.97 -13.14 4.75
C ALA A 165 -1.92 -12.72 5.88
N GLU A 166 -1.61 -13.06 7.12
CA GLU A 166 -2.42 -12.70 8.29
C GLU A 166 -2.45 -11.19 8.55
N ASP A 167 -1.32 -10.50 8.34
CA ASP A 167 -1.28 -9.03 8.45
C ASP A 167 -2.14 -8.37 7.35
N PHE A 168 -2.10 -8.89 6.12
CA PHE A 168 -2.99 -8.42 5.06
C PHE A 168 -4.47 -8.69 5.37
N ARG A 169 -4.78 -9.81 6.01
CA ARG A 169 -6.14 -10.12 6.49
C ARG A 169 -6.60 -9.11 7.54
N ALA A 170 -5.73 -8.76 8.49
CA ALA A 170 -6.00 -7.72 9.48
C ALA A 170 -6.28 -6.35 8.83
N GLU A 171 -5.44 -5.94 7.87
CA GLU A 171 -5.62 -4.71 7.07
C GLU A 171 -6.96 -4.68 6.32
N GLY A 172 -7.37 -5.82 5.76
CA GLY A 172 -8.63 -5.94 5.03
C GLY A 172 -9.85 -5.83 5.94
N TYR A 173 -9.85 -6.53 7.08
CA TYR A 173 -10.89 -6.35 8.09
C TYR A 173 -10.97 -4.92 8.60
N TYR A 174 -9.81 -4.29 8.84
CA TYR A 174 -9.78 -2.88 9.25
C TYR A 174 -10.37 -1.98 8.16
N THR A 175 -10.01 -2.20 6.89
CA THR A 175 -10.56 -1.44 5.76
C THR A 175 -12.08 -1.58 5.65
N LEU A 176 -12.63 -2.78 5.83
CA LEU A 176 -14.09 -3.03 5.89
C LEU A 176 -14.77 -2.35 7.09
N ALA A 177 -14.08 -2.21 8.21
CA ALA A 177 -14.60 -1.48 9.38
C ALA A 177 -14.61 0.04 9.15
N MET A 178 -13.74 0.58 8.30
CA MET A 178 -13.60 2.02 8.05
C MET A 178 -14.57 2.58 6.99
N THR A 179 -15.28 1.73 6.24
CA THR A 179 -16.05 2.16 5.07
C THR A 179 -17.47 2.63 5.43
N GLY A 180 -17.77 3.93 5.22
CA GLY A 180 -19.11 4.54 5.33
C GLY A 180 -19.59 4.82 6.78
N PRO A 181 -20.38 5.89 7.05
CA PRO A 181 -20.86 6.23 8.40
C PRO A 181 -22.28 5.74 8.72
N ASP A 182 -22.78 4.69 8.07
CA ASP A 182 -24.15 4.23 8.29
C ASP A 182 -24.32 3.46 9.63
N GLU A 183 -25.20 3.97 10.51
CA GLU A 183 -25.59 3.34 11.78
C GLU A 183 -26.21 1.95 11.59
N GLN A 184 -26.87 1.68 10.45
CA GLN A 184 -27.46 0.34 10.19
C GLN A 184 -26.41 -0.77 10.07
N THR A 185 -25.16 -0.41 9.74
CA THR A 185 -24.06 -1.36 9.52
C THR A 185 -23.07 -1.40 10.70
N LYS A 186 -23.36 -0.69 11.79
CA LYS A 186 -22.44 -0.48 12.90
C LYS A 186 -21.98 -1.76 13.58
N GLU A 187 -22.88 -2.71 13.84
CA GLU A 187 -22.51 -3.98 14.48
C GLU A 187 -21.65 -4.86 13.56
N ILE A 188 -21.95 -4.86 12.25
CA ILE A 188 -21.14 -5.58 11.25
C ILE A 188 -19.71 -5.00 11.22
N LYS A 189 -19.59 -3.67 11.21
CA LYS A 189 -18.29 -2.97 11.24
C LYS A 189 -17.54 -3.22 12.54
N ALA A 190 -18.24 -3.26 13.67
CA ALA A 190 -17.66 -3.63 14.96
C ALA A 190 -17.10 -5.07 14.91
N GLY A 191 -17.81 -5.99 14.26
CA GLY A 191 -17.34 -7.36 14.01
C GLY A 191 -16.04 -7.41 13.19
N PHE A 192 -15.98 -6.65 12.09
CA PHE A 192 -14.74 -6.55 11.30
C PHE A 192 -13.59 -5.93 12.11
N LEU A 193 -13.86 -4.87 12.89
CA LEU A 193 -12.82 -4.26 13.71
C LEU A 193 -12.27 -5.22 14.79
N ARG A 194 -13.15 -6.00 15.43
CA ARG A 194 -12.73 -7.07 16.36
C ARG A 194 -11.87 -8.12 15.67
N SER A 195 -12.22 -8.50 14.43
CA SER A 195 -11.44 -9.44 13.63
C SER A 195 -10.07 -8.86 13.30
N ALA A 196 -10.00 -7.58 12.88
CA ALA A 196 -8.72 -6.89 12.65
C ALA A 196 -7.81 -6.93 13.89
N PHE A 197 -8.36 -6.71 15.10
CA PHE A 197 -7.58 -6.81 16.34
C PHE A 197 -7.13 -8.23 16.67
N ALA A 198 -7.97 -9.22 16.41
CA ALA A 198 -7.61 -10.62 16.60
C ALA A 198 -6.40 -11.02 15.72
N HIS A 199 -6.29 -10.43 14.54
CA HIS A 199 -5.14 -10.58 13.63
C HIS A 199 -4.01 -9.55 13.88
N GLY A 200 -4.00 -8.86 15.02
CA GLY A 200 -2.86 -8.05 15.46
C GLY A 200 -2.86 -6.58 15.04
N CYS A 201 -3.94 -6.08 14.42
CA CYS A 201 -4.06 -4.66 14.08
C CYS A 201 -4.01 -3.76 15.34
N ARG A 202 -3.16 -2.72 15.34
CA ARG A 202 -2.88 -1.93 16.57
C ARG A 202 -3.01 -0.40 16.43
N GLU A 203 -3.07 0.17 15.23
CA GLU A 203 -3.04 1.62 15.04
C GLU A 203 -4.39 2.23 14.60
N ASP A 204 -4.62 3.51 14.99
CA ASP A 204 -5.79 4.39 14.75
C ASP A 204 -7.20 3.84 15.11
N SER A 205 -7.20 2.63 15.64
CA SER A 205 -8.34 1.87 16.11
C SER A 205 -8.99 2.43 17.37
N ALA A 206 -8.32 3.28 18.15
CA ALA A 206 -8.93 3.89 19.33
C ALA A 206 -10.04 4.88 18.97
N ARG A 207 -9.91 5.61 17.85
CA ARG A 207 -10.93 6.55 17.39
C ARG A 207 -12.13 5.82 16.81
N ILE A 208 -11.87 4.84 15.93
CA ILE A 208 -12.91 4.06 15.27
C ILE A 208 -13.59 3.11 16.26
N GLY A 209 -12.80 2.45 17.12
CA GLY A 209 -13.30 1.59 18.20
C GLY A 209 -14.27 2.34 19.12
N ARG A 210 -13.97 3.58 19.52
CA ARG A 210 -14.94 4.39 20.28
C ARG A 210 -16.25 4.62 19.53
N HIS A 211 -16.20 4.91 18.23
CA HIS A 211 -17.40 5.12 17.43
C HIS A 211 -18.23 3.83 17.26
N LEU A 212 -17.56 2.70 17.08
CA LEU A 212 -18.17 1.38 16.87
C LEU A 212 -18.44 0.61 18.18
N GLY A 213 -18.13 1.17 19.35
CA GLY A 213 -18.29 0.49 20.64
C GLY A 213 -17.32 -0.69 20.88
N VAL A 214 -16.16 -0.71 20.20
CA VAL A 214 -15.13 -1.74 20.34
C VAL A 214 -13.94 -1.20 21.13
N THR A 215 -13.53 -1.92 22.18
CA THR A 215 -12.32 -1.60 22.94
C THR A 215 -11.08 -2.15 22.22
N PRO A 216 -10.08 -1.31 21.90
CA PRO A 216 -8.82 -1.79 21.34
C PRO A 216 -8.07 -2.69 22.34
N PRO A 217 -7.32 -3.70 21.87
CA PRO A 217 -6.46 -4.49 22.75
C PRO A 217 -5.45 -3.59 23.46
N GLY A 218 -5.20 -3.85 24.75
CA GLY A 218 -4.19 -3.13 25.54
C GLY A 218 -2.81 -3.23 24.88
N LYS A 219 -2.01 -2.17 25.01
CA LYS A 219 -0.62 -2.17 24.55
C LYS A 219 0.20 -3.21 25.29
#